data_AF-A0A838WA42-F1
#
_entry.id   AF-A0A838WA42-F1
#
_cell.length_a   1.000
_cell.length_b   1.000
_cell.length_c   1.000
_cell.angle_alpha   90.00
_cell.angle_beta   90.00
_cell.angle_gamma   90.00
#
_symmetry.space_group_name_H-M   'P 1'
#
loop_
_entity.id
_entity.type
_entity.pdbx_description
1 polymer ?
#
loop_
_entity_poly.entity_id
_entity_poly.type
_entity_poly.pdbx_seq_one_letter_code
_entity_poly.pdbx_strand_id
1 'polypeptide(L)'
;MTRRSRIHGLLAVLLVVVTVQVGTHLFRWYAHRDERGHLIVLREQLVDAGAELVRAQLAVERLETEIKVEDRQLENHRRAVEAYDRHAREGALPGHLYDAYRRELNDFNTRVQQRNAWLEEWNAGRARRDAAGVRYTTLADSMQAVAARAREPLYPIPLPAEAAAERGVGARNRK
;
A
#
# COMPACT_ATOMS: atom_id res chain seq x y z
N MET A 1 -8.96 61.22 -32.10
CA MET A 1 -9.08 59.77 -31.83
C MET A 1 -10.36 59.49 -31.04
N THR A 2 -11.37 58.91 -31.69
CA THR A 2 -12.69 58.64 -31.10
C THR A 2 -12.68 57.41 -30.20
N ARG A 3 -13.49 57.39 -29.13
CA ARG A 3 -13.62 56.30 -28.14
C ARG A 3 -13.72 54.89 -28.78
N ARG A 4 -14.37 54.78 -29.95
CA ARG A 4 -14.48 53.53 -30.73
C ARG A 4 -13.12 53.00 -31.22
N SER A 5 -12.20 53.85 -31.69
CA SER A 5 -10.88 53.40 -32.19
C SER A 5 -9.99 52.87 -31.05
N ARG A 6 -10.15 53.40 -29.83
CA ARG A 6 -9.46 52.91 -28.63
C ARG A 6 -9.95 51.52 -28.21
N ILE A 7 -11.27 51.29 -28.27
CA ILE A 7 -11.88 49.97 -27.97
C ILE A 7 -11.47 48.93 -29.01
N HIS A 8 -11.44 49.29 -30.30
CA HIS A 8 -11.01 48.38 -31.35
C HIS A 8 -9.51 48.05 -31.25
N GLY A 9 -8.68 49.02 -30.87
CA GLY A 9 -7.26 48.78 -30.56
C GLY A 9 -7.07 47.86 -29.36
N LEU A 10 -7.84 48.06 -28.28
CA LEU A 10 -7.82 47.18 -27.10
C LEU A 10 -8.24 45.74 -27.43
N LEU A 11 -9.32 45.58 -28.20
CA LEU A 11 -9.79 44.26 -28.66
C LEU A 11 -8.77 43.57 -29.56
N ALA A 12 -8.13 44.32 -30.47
CA ALA A 12 -7.08 43.78 -31.33
C ALA A 12 -5.87 43.30 -30.52
N VAL A 13 -5.42 44.09 -29.53
CA VAL A 13 -4.33 43.68 -28.62
C VAL A 13 -4.73 42.44 -27.83
N LEU A 14 -5.96 42.38 -27.32
CA LEU A 14 -6.45 41.22 -26.56
C LEU A 14 -6.53 39.97 -27.44
N LEU A 15 -6.96 40.10 -28.69
CA LEU A 15 -7.00 39.01 -29.67
C LEU A 15 -5.59 38.51 -30.02
N VAL A 16 -4.62 39.41 -30.17
CA VAL A 16 -3.21 39.04 -30.37
C VAL A 16 -2.66 38.29 -29.16
N VAL A 17 -2.91 38.77 -27.93
CA VAL A 17 -2.48 38.10 -26.70
C VAL A 17 -3.08 36.70 -26.60
N VAL A 18 -4.39 36.56 -26.84
CA VAL A 18 -5.07 35.25 -26.83
C VAL A 18 -4.49 34.33 -27.92
N THR A 19 -4.26 34.83 -29.13
CA THR A 19 -3.72 34.02 -30.24
C THR A 19 -2.30 33.55 -29.95
N VAL A 20 -1.43 34.41 -29.42
CA VAL A 20 -0.06 34.04 -29.01
C VAL A 20 -0.10 33.02 -27.88
N GLN A 21 -1.02 33.18 -26.92
CA GLN A 21 -1.17 32.27 -25.80
C GLN A 21 -1.70 30.89 -26.22
N VAL A 22 -2.70 30.84 -27.11
CA VAL A 22 -3.22 29.59 -27.68
C VAL A 22 -2.15 28.91 -28.55
N GLY A 23 -1.43 29.68 -29.36
CA GLY A 23 -0.33 29.16 -30.19
C GLY A 23 0.81 28.59 -29.37
N THR A 24 1.23 29.28 -28.31
CA THR A 24 2.24 28.75 -27.38
C THR A 24 1.76 27.53 -26.61
N HIS A 25 0.47 27.45 -26.26
CA HIS A 25 -0.11 26.28 -25.60
C HIS A 25 -0.17 25.06 -26.54
N LEU A 26 -0.59 25.25 -27.79
CA LEU A 26 -0.59 24.21 -28.83
C LEU A 26 0.83 23.74 -29.17
N PHE A 27 1.78 24.67 -29.28
CA PHE A 27 3.17 24.34 -29.52
C PHE A 27 3.76 23.52 -28.36
N ARG A 28 3.56 23.92 -27.10
CA ARG A 28 4.00 23.14 -25.93
C ARG A 28 3.36 21.77 -25.87
N TRP A 29 2.08 21.68 -26.25
CA TRP A 29 1.35 20.41 -26.30
C TRP A 29 1.99 19.43 -27.29
N TYR A 30 2.34 19.91 -28.50
CA TYR A 30 3.03 19.09 -29.50
C TYR A 30 4.50 18.81 -29.14
N ALA A 31 5.19 19.79 -28.57
CA ALA A 31 6.61 19.68 -28.21
C ALA A 31 6.87 18.64 -27.11
N HIS A 32 5.87 18.30 -26.30
CA HIS A 32 5.99 17.35 -25.19
C HIS A 32 5.05 16.15 -25.31
N ARG A 33 4.67 15.77 -26.54
CA ARG A 33 3.73 14.66 -26.78
C ARG A 33 4.27 13.33 -26.24
N ASP A 34 5.56 13.08 -26.40
CA ASP A 34 6.19 11.81 -26.01
C ASP A 34 6.30 11.71 -24.48
N GLU A 35 6.67 12.79 -23.79
CA GLU A 35 6.68 12.84 -22.32
C GLU A 35 5.30 12.60 -21.73
N ARG A 36 4.24 13.17 -22.34
CA ARG A 36 2.87 12.93 -21.92
C ARG A 36 2.43 11.49 -22.14
N GLY A 37 2.85 10.87 -23.25
CA GLY A 37 2.66 9.44 -23.49
C GLY A 37 3.32 8.59 -22.40
N HIS A 38 4.57 8.89 -22.04
CA HIS A 38 5.27 8.23 -20.95
C HIS A 38 4.59 8.42 -19.59
N LEU A 39 4.06 9.61 -19.30
CA LEU A 39 3.32 9.86 -18.06
C LEU A 39 2.08 8.97 -17.93
N ILE A 40 1.36 8.71 -19.03
CA ILE A 40 0.19 7.81 -19.01
C ILE A 40 0.61 6.38 -18.65
N VAL A 41 1.66 5.87 -19.29
CA VAL A 41 2.17 4.51 -19.04
C VAL A 41 2.70 4.39 -17.60
N LEU A 42 3.49 5.37 -17.15
CA LEU A 42 4.01 5.39 -15.78
C LEU A 42 2.89 5.50 -14.74
N ARG A 43 1.84 6.27 -15.02
CA ARG A 43 0.67 6.37 -14.14
C ARG A 43 -0.01 5.01 -13.99
N GLU A 44 -0.21 4.28 -15.08
CA GLU A 44 -0.83 2.95 -15.03
C GLU A 44 0.00 1.98 -14.16
N GLN A 45 1.32 1.95 -14.38
CA GLN A 45 2.25 1.14 -13.58
C GLN A 45 2.28 1.57 -12.11
N LEU A 46 2.23 2.88 -11.84
CA LEU A 46 2.19 3.42 -10.48
C LEU A 46 0.90 3.01 -9.77
N VAL A 47 -0.24 3.07 -10.46
CA VAL A 47 -1.53 2.65 -9.93
C VAL A 47 -1.52 1.16 -9.57
N ASP A 48 -0.91 0.32 -10.42
CA ASP A 48 -0.75 -1.11 -10.13
C ASP A 48 0.16 -1.37 -8.93
N ALA A 49 1.31 -0.69 -8.88
CA ALA A 49 2.24 -0.80 -7.76
C ALA A 49 1.61 -0.32 -6.44
N GLY A 50 0.84 0.78 -6.47
CA GLY A 50 0.12 1.30 -5.31
C GLY A 50 -0.96 0.32 -4.82
N ALA A 51 -1.70 -0.29 -5.74
CA ALA A 51 -2.68 -1.32 -5.41
C ALA A 51 -2.01 -2.57 -4.82
N GLU A 52 -0.88 -3.01 -5.36
CA GLU A 52 -0.10 -4.14 -4.81
C GLU A 52 0.42 -3.84 -3.40
N LEU A 53 0.95 -2.63 -3.18
CA LEU A 53 1.41 -2.19 -1.87
C LEU A 53 0.30 -2.26 -0.82
N VAL A 54 -0.88 -1.73 -1.13
CA VAL A 54 -2.04 -1.78 -0.20
C VAL A 54 -2.52 -3.20 0.04
N ARG A 55 -2.56 -4.07 -0.99
CA ARG A 55 -2.89 -5.49 -0.80
C ARG A 55 -1.91 -6.18 0.14
N ALA A 56 -0.62 -5.97 -0.08
CA ALA A 56 0.43 -6.55 0.76
C ALA A 56 0.35 -6.04 2.20
N GLN A 57 0.08 -4.74 2.38
CA GLN A 57 -0.14 -4.17 3.70
C GLN A 57 -1.34 -4.80 4.43
N LEU A 58 -2.50 -4.90 3.78
CA LEU A 58 -3.70 -5.52 4.36
C LEU A 58 -3.47 -7.00 4.73
N ALA A 59 -2.73 -7.74 3.91
CA ALA A 59 -2.37 -9.13 4.21
C ALA A 59 -1.47 -9.24 5.45
N VAL A 60 -0.46 -8.36 5.57
CA VAL A 60 0.44 -8.29 6.72
C VAL A 60 -0.31 -7.92 8.00
N GLU A 61 -1.19 -6.90 7.95
CA GLU A 61 -1.98 -6.45 9.11
C GLU A 61 -2.95 -7.54 9.59
N ARG A 62 -3.53 -8.30 8.66
CA ARG A 62 -4.38 -9.45 8.98
C ARG A 62 -3.58 -10.53 9.72
N LEU A 63 -2.45 -10.96 9.16
CA LEU A 63 -1.60 -11.97 9.78
C LEU A 63 -1.07 -11.51 11.15
N GLU A 64 -0.71 -10.24 11.29
CA GLU A 64 -0.29 -9.67 12.58
C GLU A 64 -1.39 -9.79 13.64
N THR A 65 -2.65 -9.56 13.23
CA THR A 65 -3.81 -9.71 14.12
C THR A 65 -4.02 -11.16 14.52
N GLU A 66 -3.92 -12.10 13.56
CA GLU A 66 -4.05 -13.54 13.81
C GLU A 66 -2.96 -14.06 14.76
N ILE A 67 -1.70 -13.66 14.54
CA ILE A 67 -0.56 -14.01 15.40
C ILE A 67 -0.76 -13.44 16.82
N LYS A 68 -1.21 -12.19 16.96
CA LYS A 68 -1.49 -11.60 18.28
C LYS A 68 -2.59 -12.35 19.04
N VAL A 69 -3.59 -12.86 18.35
CA VAL A 69 -4.65 -13.68 18.97
C VAL A 69 -4.06 -15.02 19.41
N GLU A 70 -3.26 -15.66 18.56
CA GLU A 70 -2.64 -16.96 18.88
C GLU A 70 -1.64 -16.86 20.03
N ASP A 71 -0.81 -15.82 20.07
CA ASP A 71 0.14 -15.57 21.15
C ASP A 71 -0.58 -15.46 22.51
N ARG A 72 -1.80 -14.90 22.55
CA ARG A 72 -2.63 -14.88 23.77
C ARG A 72 -3.15 -16.28 24.15
N GLN A 73 -3.53 -17.09 23.16
CA GLN A 73 -4.00 -18.46 23.41
C GLN A 73 -2.84 -19.36 23.89
N LEU A 74 -1.67 -19.24 23.26
CA LEU A 74 -0.44 -19.91 23.67
C LEU A 74 -0.03 -19.55 25.10
N GLU A 75 -0.15 -18.28 25.50
CA GLU A 75 0.14 -17.88 26.88
C GLU A 75 -0.80 -18.55 27.90
N ASN A 76 -2.08 -18.73 27.55
CA ASN A 76 -3.02 -19.46 28.41
C ASN A 76 -2.67 -20.95 28.50
N HIS A 77 -2.36 -21.59 27.37
CA HIS A 77 -1.93 -22.99 27.33
C HIS A 77 -0.61 -23.21 28.07
N ARG A 78 0.35 -22.29 27.94
CA ARG A 78 1.62 -22.32 28.68
C ARG A 78 1.38 -22.39 30.19
N ARG A 79 0.48 -21.55 30.71
CA ARG A 79 0.11 -21.56 32.14
C ARG A 79 -0.57 -22.86 32.57
N ALA A 80 -1.37 -23.47 31.70
CA ALA A 80 -1.99 -24.78 31.97
C ALA A 80 -0.93 -25.88 32.05
N VAL A 81 0.02 -25.92 31.10
CA VAL A 81 1.16 -26.85 31.10
C VAL A 81 2.02 -26.66 32.36
N GLU A 82 2.35 -25.42 32.73
CA GLU A 82 3.11 -25.11 33.95
C GLU A 82 2.41 -25.58 35.24
N ALA A 83 1.07 -25.62 35.26
CA ALA A 83 0.33 -26.12 36.42
C ALA A 83 0.54 -27.62 36.63
N TYR A 84 0.62 -28.40 35.54
CA TYR A 84 0.97 -29.81 35.59
C TYR A 84 2.43 -30.02 35.99
N ASP A 85 3.35 -29.21 35.46
CA ASP A 85 4.77 -29.27 35.82
C ASP A 85 4.99 -29.00 37.32
N ARG A 86 4.20 -28.09 37.93
CA ARG A 86 4.22 -27.88 39.39
C ARG A 86 3.75 -29.12 40.15
N HIS A 87 2.64 -29.74 39.75
CA HIS A 87 2.17 -30.98 40.36
C HIS A 87 3.21 -32.11 40.25
N ALA A 88 3.93 -32.18 39.13
CA ALA A 88 5.01 -33.15 38.91
C ALA A 88 6.19 -32.98 39.87
N ARG A 89 6.46 -31.75 40.33
CA ARG A 89 7.55 -31.47 41.28
C ARG A 89 7.19 -31.87 42.71
N GLU A 90 5.89 -31.88 43.03
CA GLU A 90 5.37 -32.25 44.36
C GLU A 90 5.21 -33.77 44.53
N GLY A 91 5.29 -34.54 43.44
CA GLY A 91 5.21 -35.99 43.43
C GLY A 91 4.91 -36.56 42.05
N ALA A 92 4.77 -37.89 41.94
CA ALA A 92 4.39 -38.50 40.67
C ALA A 92 2.99 -38.07 40.24
N LEU A 93 2.82 -37.63 38.98
CA LEU A 93 1.49 -37.34 38.44
C LEU A 93 0.63 -38.61 38.42
N PRO A 94 -0.60 -38.56 38.95
CA PRO A 94 -1.62 -39.58 38.70
C PRO A 94 -1.80 -39.81 37.18
N GLY A 95 -2.00 -41.06 36.76
CA GLY A 95 -2.05 -41.42 35.32
C GLY A 95 -3.05 -40.59 34.50
N HIS A 96 -4.24 -40.31 35.05
CA HIS A 96 -5.25 -39.47 34.38
C HIS A 96 -4.80 -38.01 34.16
N LEU A 97 -4.00 -37.44 35.08
CA LEU A 97 -3.43 -36.10 34.93
C LEU A 97 -2.24 -36.13 33.96
N TYR A 98 -1.48 -37.22 33.90
CA TYR A 98 -0.42 -37.38 32.92
C TYR A 98 -0.96 -37.45 31.48
N ASP A 99 -2.06 -38.17 31.25
CA ASP A 99 -2.72 -38.21 29.93
C ASP A 99 -3.29 -36.84 29.53
N ALA A 100 -3.85 -36.09 30.50
CA ALA A 100 -4.30 -34.72 30.28
C ALA A 100 -3.12 -33.79 29.93
N TYR A 101 -2.03 -33.84 30.70
CA TYR A 101 -0.80 -33.10 30.43
C TYR A 101 -0.25 -33.39 29.03
N ARG A 102 -0.16 -34.66 28.64
CA ARG A 102 0.35 -35.05 27.33
C ARG A 102 -0.51 -34.50 26.18
N ARG A 103 -1.84 -34.49 26.34
CA ARG A 103 -2.75 -33.86 25.36
C ARG A 103 -2.50 -32.35 25.27
N GLU A 104 -2.47 -31.67 26.41
CA GLU A 104 -2.27 -30.22 26.47
C GLU A 104 -0.91 -29.81 25.87
N LEU A 105 0.15 -30.58 26.13
CA LEU A 105 1.48 -30.35 25.57
C LEU A 105 1.52 -30.56 24.06
N ASN A 106 0.83 -31.59 23.55
CA ASN A 106 0.71 -31.82 22.11
C ASN A 106 -0.06 -30.70 21.40
N ASP A 107 -1.16 -30.23 22.00
CA ASP A 107 -1.96 -29.13 21.48
C ASP A 107 -1.14 -27.83 21.49
N PHE A 108 -0.42 -27.55 22.59
CA PHE A 108 0.51 -26.42 22.69
C PHE A 108 1.58 -26.46 21.60
N ASN A 109 2.25 -27.61 21.41
CA ASN A 109 3.27 -27.77 20.37
C ASN A 109 2.71 -27.57 18.96
N THR A 110 1.51 -28.09 18.68
CA THR A 110 0.83 -27.92 17.38
C THR A 110 0.55 -26.44 17.11
N ARG A 111 0.06 -25.71 18.12
CA ARG A 111 -0.18 -24.26 18.02
C ARG A 111 1.09 -23.46 17.82
N VAL A 112 2.18 -23.82 18.51
CA VAL A 112 3.50 -23.19 18.29
C VAL A 112 3.96 -23.37 16.85
N GLN A 113 3.79 -24.58 16.28
CA GLN A 113 4.14 -24.83 14.88
C GLN A 113 3.30 -23.97 13.93
N GLN A 114 1.98 -23.89 14.15
CA GLN A 114 1.09 -23.05 13.36
C GLN A 114 1.47 -21.57 13.45
N ARG A 115 1.74 -21.08 14.66
CA ARG A 115 2.18 -19.70 14.91
C ARG A 115 3.50 -19.38 14.21
N ASN A 116 4.45 -20.32 14.19
CA ASN A 116 5.71 -20.16 13.48
C ASN A 116 5.50 -20.12 11.96
N ALA A 117 4.61 -20.95 11.41
CA ALA A 117 4.25 -20.89 9.99
C ALA A 117 3.63 -19.54 9.61
N TRP A 118 2.74 -18.99 10.45
CA TRP A 118 2.19 -17.65 10.25
C TRP A 118 3.25 -16.55 10.34
N LEU A 119 4.24 -16.68 11.22
CA LEU A 119 5.34 -15.73 11.29
C LEU A 119 6.22 -15.76 10.03
N GLU A 120 6.49 -16.93 9.48
CA GLU A 120 7.22 -17.06 8.22
C GLU A 120 6.44 -16.38 7.09
N GLU A 121 5.14 -16.62 7.00
CA GLU A 121 4.27 -15.98 6.02
C GLU A 121 4.20 -14.45 6.23
N TRP A 122 4.11 -13.99 7.47
CA TRP A 122 4.11 -12.57 7.81
C TRP A 122 5.43 -11.89 7.44
N ASN A 123 6.56 -12.55 7.67
CA ASN A 123 7.88 -12.06 7.26
C ASN A 123 7.99 -11.96 5.73
N ALA A 124 7.53 -12.99 5.01
CA ALA A 124 7.47 -12.96 3.56
C ALA A 124 6.53 -11.85 3.05
N GLY A 125 5.39 -11.65 3.71
CA GLY A 125 4.43 -10.58 3.43
C GLY A 125 5.05 -9.19 3.61
N ARG A 126 5.80 -8.96 4.70
CA ARG A 126 6.53 -7.69 4.92
C ARG A 126 7.55 -7.43 3.82
N ALA A 127 8.33 -8.44 3.42
CA ALA A 127 9.29 -8.28 2.34
C ALA A 127 8.61 -7.90 1.01
N ARG A 128 7.44 -8.49 0.70
CA ARG A 128 6.64 -8.11 -0.48
C ARG A 128 6.11 -6.69 -0.39
N ARG A 129 5.57 -6.29 0.78
CA ARG A 129 5.10 -4.93 1.03
C ARG A 129 6.23 -3.91 0.82
N ASP A 130 7.41 -4.18 1.37
CA ASP A 130 8.54 -3.26 1.28
C ASP A 130 9.04 -3.16 -0.18
N ALA A 131 9.11 -4.29 -0.90
CA ALA A 131 9.44 -4.30 -2.32
C ALA A 131 8.42 -3.52 -3.17
N ALA A 132 7.12 -3.68 -2.90
CA ALA A 132 6.06 -2.91 -3.56
C ALA A 132 6.18 -1.40 -3.24
N GLY A 133 6.53 -1.06 -2.00
CA GLY A 133 6.81 0.31 -1.58
C GLY A 133 7.94 0.95 -2.37
N VAL A 134 9.08 0.25 -2.50
CA VAL A 134 10.22 0.71 -3.30
C VAL A 134 9.86 0.88 -4.77
N ARG A 135 9.09 -0.06 -5.35
CA ARG A 135 8.63 0.06 -6.74
C ARG A 135 7.75 1.28 -6.93
N TYR A 136 6.79 1.48 -6.04
CA TYR A 136 5.89 2.62 -6.08
C TYR A 136 6.65 3.94 -5.97
N THR A 137 7.59 4.09 -5.03
CA THR A 137 8.37 5.33 -4.89
C THR A 137 9.23 5.59 -6.12
N THR A 138 9.87 4.56 -6.67
CA THR A 138 10.69 4.68 -7.89
C THR A 138 9.85 5.14 -9.09
N LEU A 139 8.63 4.63 -9.24
CA LEU A 139 7.70 5.05 -10.29
C LEU A 139 7.21 6.49 -10.07
N ALA A 140 6.91 6.88 -8.83
CA ALA A 140 6.51 8.25 -8.48
C ALA A 140 7.63 9.25 -8.81
N ASP A 141 8.86 8.95 -8.43
CA ASP A 141 10.05 9.77 -8.74
C ASP A 141 10.25 9.87 -10.26
N SER A 142 10.08 8.76 -10.98
CA SER A 142 10.16 8.72 -12.45
C SER A 142 9.09 9.58 -13.11
N MET A 143 7.84 9.51 -12.63
CA MET A 143 6.76 10.38 -13.10
C MET A 143 7.08 11.84 -12.85
N GLN A 144 7.58 12.19 -11.66
CA GLN A 144 7.95 13.56 -11.33
C GLN A 144 9.08 14.08 -12.23
N ALA A 145 10.07 13.24 -12.55
CA ALA A 145 11.15 13.57 -13.46
C ALA A 145 10.68 13.76 -14.92
N VAL A 146 9.71 12.97 -15.39
CA VAL A 146 9.10 13.18 -16.72
C VAL A 146 8.23 14.43 -16.74
N ALA A 147 7.44 14.65 -15.69
CA ALA A 147 6.59 15.83 -15.55
C ALA A 147 7.40 17.13 -15.52
N ALA A 148 8.53 17.14 -14.82
CA ALA A 148 9.46 18.27 -14.81
C ALA A 148 9.99 18.59 -16.23
N ARG A 149 10.33 17.56 -17.02
CA ARG A 149 10.77 17.74 -18.43
C ARG A 149 9.66 18.29 -19.32
N ALA A 150 8.41 17.87 -19.10
CA ALA A 150 7.23 18.39 -19.77
C ALA A 150 6.77 19.79 -19.28
N ARG A 151 7.50 20.40 -18.33
CA ARG A 151 7.14 21.68 -17.67
C ARG A 151 5.79 21.62 -16.92
N GLU A 152 5.46 20.47 -16.36
CA GLU A 152 4.27 20.20 -15.55
C GLU A 152 4.65 19.82 -14.11
N PRO A 153 5.27 20.72 -13.32
CA PRO A 153 5.79 20.37 -11.98
C PRO A 153 4.71 20.02 -10.95
N LEU A 154 3.44 20.35 -11.23
CA LEU A 154 2.28 20.04 -10.40
C LEU A 154 1.49 18.83 -10.91
N TYR A 155 2.12 17.95 -11.69
CA TYR A 155 1.46 16.74 -12.18
C TYR A 155 1.01 15.88 -10.99
N PRO A 156 -0.29 15.48 -10.92
CA PRO A 156 -0.82 14.76 -9.78
C PRO A 156 -0.27 13.32 -9.74
N ILE A 157 0.40 12.98 -8.64
CA ILE A 157 0.85 11.61 -8.36
C ILE A 157 -0.14 11.02 -7.35
N PRO A 158 -0.96 10.02 -7.74
CA PRO A 158 -1.98 9.45 -6.86
C PRO A 158 -1.32 8.77 -5.67
N LEU A 159 -1.86 8.92 -4.47
CA LEU A 159 -1.38 8.20 -3.28
C LEU A 159 -1.62 6.68 -3.43
N PRO A 160 -0.89 5.79 -2.70
CA PRO A 160 -1.13 4.34 -2.79
C PRO A 160 -2.59 3.94 -2.49
N ALA A 161 -3.25 4.65 -1.57
CA ALA A 161 -4.65 4.43 -1.25
C ALA A 161 -5.61 4.82 -2.39
N GLU A 162 -5.29 5.87 -3.14
CA GLU A 162 -6.07 6.32 -4.30
C GLU A 162 -5.87 5.34 -5.47
N ALA A 163 -4.62 4.95 -5.73
CA ALA A 163 -4.26 3.90 -6.68
C ALA A 163 -4.97 2.56 -6.39
N ALA A 164 -5.00 2.16 -5.12
CA ALA A 164 -5.73 0.98 -4.67
C ALA A 164 -7.23 1.10 -4.92
N ALA A 165 -7.83 2.26 -4.62
CA ALA A 165 -9.25 2.52 -4.87
C ALA A 165 -9.59 2.45 -6.37
N GLU A 166 -8.72 2.99 -7.24
CA GLU A 166 -8.88 2.89 -8.71
C GLU A 166 -8.89 1.44 -9.21
N ARG A 167 -8.17 0.54 -8.53
CA ARG A 167 -8.15 -0.90 -8.83
C ARG A 167 -9.14 -1.73 -7.99
N GLY A 168 -10.04 -1.08 -7.24
CA GLY A 168 -11.05 -1.75 -6.40
C GLY A 168 -10.48 -2.48 -5.17
N VAL A 169 -9.28 -2.12 -4.74
CA VAL A 169 -8.61 -2.70 -3.55
C VAL A 169 -8.96 -1.87 -2.32
N GLY A 170 -9.36 -2.54 -1.23
CA GLY A 170 -9.59 -1.86 0.06
C GLY A 170 -10.91 -1.08 0.16
N ALA A 171 -11.69 -1.00 -0.92
CA ALA A 171 -13.08 -0.58 -0.86
C ALA A 171 -13.90 -1.65 -0.12
N ARG A 172 -14.00 -1.52 1.21
CA ARG A 172 -15.13 -2.08 1.94
C ARG A 172 -16.38 -1.54 1.26
N ASN A 173 -17.15 -2.42 0.61
CA ASN A 173 -18.52 -2.15 0.23
C ASN A 173 -19.23 -1.54 1.45
N ARG A 174 -19.40 -0.22 1.47
CA ARG A 174 -20.37 0.44 2.33
C ARG A 174 -21.73 0.07 1.74
N LYS A 175 -22.27 -1.08 2.18
CA LYS A 175 -23.69 -1.36 2.17
C LYS A 175 -24.20 -1.23 3.60
#